data_AF-A0A640VV84-F1
#
_entry.id   AF-A0A640VV84-F1
#
_cell.length_a   1.000
_cell.length_b   1.000
_cell.length_c   1.000
_cell.angle_alpha   90.00
_cell.angle_beta   90.00
_cell.angle_gamma   90.00
#
_symmetry.space_group_name_H-M   'P 1'
#
loop_
_entity.id
_entity.type
_entity.pdbx_description
1 polymer ?
#
loop_
_entity_poly.entity_id
_entity_poly.type
_entity_poly.pdbx_seq_one_letter_code
_entity_poly.pdbx_strand_id
1 'polypeptide(L)' 'MTQTLIAIEQADLDAIRLELRELNRRLDEVQMQPKPEFIPMKDYAAKIGKSIDTVKRRLPSLESKVEAGVTMIRNPDLV' A
#
# COMPACT_ATOMS: atom_id res chain seq x y z
N MET A 1 -22.39 -36.09 23.28
CA MET A 1 -22.44 -34.63 23.49
C MET A 1 -21.14 -34.04 22.99
N THR A 2 -21.04 -33.73 21.70
CA THR A 2 -19.80 -33.28 21.04
C THR A 2 -20.17 -32.56 19.74
N GLN A 3 -20.92 -31.46 19.81
CA GLN A 3 -21.30 -30.74 18.59
C GLN A 3 -21.52 -29.24 18.82
N THR A 4 -20.64 -28.61 19.60
CA THR A 4 -20.74 -27.17 19.89
C THR A 4 -19.41 -26.42 19.75
N LEU A 5 -18.35 -27.07 19.25
CA LEU A 5 -17.00 -26.50 19.16
C LEU A 5 -16.51 -26.19 17.73
N ILE A 6 -17.20 -26.70 16.70
CA ILE A 6 -16.87 -26.41 15.28
C ILE A 6 -17.73 -25.27 14.72
N ALA A 7 -18.78 -24.89 15.44
CA ALA A 7 -19.68 -23.81 15.10
C ALA A 7 -19.27 -22.46 15.70
N ILE A 8 -17.98 -22.27 16.04
CA ILE A 8 -17.32 -20.95 16.05
C ILE A 8 -16.97 -20.68 14.58
N GLU A 9 -17.99 -20.61 13.73
CA GLU A 9 -18.67 -19.38 13.31
C GLU A 9 -17.96 -18.86 12.04
N GLN A 10 -18.22 -19.55 10.92
CA GLN A 10 -17.88 -19.00 9.60
C GLN A 10 -18.45 -17.58 9.43
N ALA A 11 -19.59 -17.30 10.08
CA ALA A 11 -20.19 -15.98 10.17
C ALA A 11 -19.26 -14.93 10.83
N ASP A 12 -18.63 -15.25 11.96
CA ASP A 12 -17.64 -14.37 12.61
C ASP A 12 -16.42 -14.12 11.70
N LEU A 13 -15.96 -15.18 11.03
CA LEU A 13 -14.80 -15.12 10.15
C LEU A 13 -15.07 -14.25 8.90
N ASP A 14 -16.29 -14.33 8.38
CA ASP A 14 -16.74 -13.49 7.27
C ASP A 14 -17.00 -12.04 7.71
N ALA A 15 -17.50 -11.82 8.93
CA ALA A 15 -17.64 -10.48 9.51
C ALA A 15 -16.28 -9.78 9.68
N ILE A 16 -15.27 -10.49 10.21
CA ILE A 16 -13.89 -9.96 10.33
C ILE A 16 -13.29 -9.64 8.96
N ARG A 17 -13.51 -10.51 7.96
CA ARG A 17 -13.04 -10.25 6.58
C ARG A 17 -13.72 -9.03 5.95
N LEU A 18 -15.01 -8.82 6.24
CA LEU A 18 -15.75 -7.67 5.78
C LEU A 18 -15.21 -6.38 6.41
N GLU A 19 -14.97 -6.38 7.72
CA GLU A 19 -14.37 -5.25 8.43
C GLU A 19 -12.96 -4.93 7.92
N LEU A 20 -12.13 -5.95 7.67
CA LEU A 20 -10.81 -5.76 7.08
C LEU A 20 -10.89 -5.14 5.68
N ARG A 21 -11.86 -5.53 4.84
CA ARG A 21 -12.04 -4.89 3.53
C ARG A 21 -12.46 -3.44 3.66
N GLU A 22 -13.39 -3.14 4.56
CA GLU A 22 -13.87 -1.77 4.76
C GLU A 22 -12.76 -0.87 5.34
N LEU A 23 -11.92 -1.40 6.23
CA LEU A 23 -10.79 -0.67 6.79
C LEU A 23 -9.71 -0.41 5.73
N ASN A 24 -9.42 -1.39 4.87
CA ASN A 24 -8.55 -1.17 3.70
C ASN A 24 -9.15 -0.14 2.74
N ARG A 25 -10.46 -0.21 2.45
CA ARG A 25 -11.16 0.76 1.59
C ARG A 25 -11.07 2.18 2.16
N ARG A 26 -11.27 2.34 3.46
CA ARG A 26 -11.13 3.64 4.13
C ARG A 26 -9.69 4.15 4.10
N LEU A 27 -8.71 3.28 4.30
CA LEU A 27 -7.30 3.64 4.16
C LEU A 27 -6.94 4.04 2.72
N ASP A 28 -7.53 3.37 1.72
CA ASP A 28 -7.38 3.72 0.31
C ASP A 28 -8.08 5.06 -0.04
N GLU A 29 -9.20 5.37 0.64
CA GLU A 29 -9.94 6.63 0.49
C GLU A 29 -9.28 7.81 1.21
N VAL A 30 -8.51 7.56 2.27
CA VAL A 30 -7.69 8.60 2.93
C VAL A 30 -6.53 8.95 2.01
N GLN A 31 -6.77 9.92 1.13
CA GLN A 31 -5.68 10.69 0.55
C GLN A 31 -4.99 11.44 1.69
N MET A 32 -3.80 10.99 2.10
CA MET A 32 -2.98 11.76 3.04
C MET A 32 -2.77 13.16 2.45
N GLN A 33 -3.34 14.16 3.12
CA GLN A 33 -3.06 15.58 2.87
C GLN A 33 -2.26 16.11 4.06
N PRO A 34 -1.08 16.70 3.86
CA PRO A 34 -0.40 16.90 2.56
C PRO A 34 0.12 15.57 1.97
N LYS A 35 0.15 15.49 0.64
CA LYS A 35 0.74 14.33 -0.05
C LYS A 35 2.21 14.19 0.39
N PRO A 36 2.71 12.97 0.60
CA PRO A 36 4.09 12.77 1.03
C PRO A 36 5.06 13.25 -0.05
N GLU A 37 6.14 13.94 0.38
CA GLU A 37 7.19 14.44 -0.51
C GLU A 37 7.92 13.31 -1.23
N PHE A 38 8.10 12.18 -0.55
CA PHE A 38 8.73 10.98 -1.08
C PHE A 38 7.78 9.79 -0.95
N ILE A 39 7.71 8.99 -2.00
CA ILE A 39 6.88 7.78 -2.06
C ILE A 39 7.76 6.56 -2.37
N PRO A 40 7.39 5.35 -1.94
CA PRO A 40 8.11 4.13 -2.30
C PRO A 40 8.28 3.97 -3.82
N MET A 41 9.40 3.39 -4.26
CA MET A 41 9.68 3.15 -5.68
C MET A 41 8.55 2.41 -6.41
N LYS A 42 7.89 1.47 -5.72
CA LYS A 42 6.74 0.72 -6.26
C LYS A 42 5.57 1.66 -6.58
N ASP A 43 5.27 2.60 -5.70
CA ASP A 43 4.16 3.53 -5.84
C ASP A 43 4.47 4.60 -6.89
N TYR A 44 5.73 5.04 -6.95
CA TYR A 44 6.23 5.87 -8.04
C TYR A 44 6.06 5.18 -9.40
N ALA A 45 6.47 3.90 -9.51
CA ALA A 45 6.36 3.12 -10.73
C ALA A 45 4.90 2.97 -11.19
N ALA A 46 3.99 2.68 -10.24
CA ALA A 46 2.55 2.62 -10.50
C ALA A 46 2.00 3.97 -11.00
N LYS A 47 2.38 5.07 -10.36
CA LYS A 47 1.96 6.44 -10.74
C LYS A 47 2.38 6.83 -12.15
N ILE A 48 3.61 6.50 -12.55
CA ILE A 48 4.12 6.85 -13.89
C ILE A 48 3.83 5.78 -14.95
N GLY A 49 3.13 4.70 -14.59
CA GLY A 49 2.78 3.60 -15.50
C GLY A 49 4.00 2.86 -16.06
N LYS A 50 5.05 2.67 -15.26
CA LYS A 50 6.28 1.95 -15.66
C LYS A 50 6.58 0.77 -14.74
N SER A 51 7.40 -0.16 -15.21
CA SER A 51 7.90 -1.25 -14.38
C SER A 51 8.91 -0.75 -13.34
N ILE A 52 8.98 -1.45 -12.20
CA ILE A 52 9.96 -1.16 -11.15
C ILE A 52 11.39 -1.23 -11.69
N ASP A 53 11.70 -2.18 -12.58
CA ASP A 53 13.02 -2.28 -13.20
C ASP A 53 13.37 -1.06 -14.06
N THR A 54 12.39 -0.50 -14.76
CA THR A 54 12.56 0.73 -15.54
C THR A 54 12.88 1.90 -14.60
N VAL A 55 12.16 1.99 -13.49
CA VAL A 55 12.41 3.03 -12.47
C VAL A 55 13.78 2.84 -11.82
N LYS A 56 14.16 1.61 -11.48
CA LYS A 56 15.46 1.27 -10.90
C LYS A 56 16.62 1.66 -11.82
N ARG A 57 16.50 1.46 -13.14
CA ARG A 57 17.48 1.93 -14.14
C ARG A 57 17.58 3.46 -14.21
N ARG A 58 16.47 4.17 -13.95
CA ARG A 58 16.40 5.63 -13.94
C ARG A 58 16.72 6.24 -12.57
N LEU A 59 16.92 5.44 -11.53
CA LEU A 59 17.18 5.93 -10.18
C LEU A 59 18.30 6.98 -10.09
N PRO A 60 19.42 6.88 -10.85
CA PRO A 60 20.47 7.91 -10.82
C PRO A 60 20.02 9.29 -11.31
N SER A 61 18.93 9.38 -12.08
CA SER A 61 18.37 10.64 -12.58
C SER A 61 17.12 11.10 -11.82
N LEU A 62 16.77 10.42 -10.73
CA LEU A 62 15.62 10.74 -9.89
C LEU A 62 16.10 11.15 -8.50
N GLU A 63 15.45 12.16 -7.92
CA GLU A 63 15.65 12.50 -6.52
C GLU A 63 15.11 11.36 -5.65
N SER A 64 16.00 10.68 -4.95
CA SER A 64 15.70 9.47 -4.19
C SER A 64 16.48 9.42 -2.89
N LYS A 65 15.90 8.75 -1.89
CA LYS A 65 16.51 8.47 -0.59
C LYS A 65 16.19 7.05 -0.15
N VAL A 66 16.98 6.51 0.78
CA VAL A 66 16.69 5.21 1.40
C VAL A 66 16.28 5.46 2.84
N GLU A 67 15.07 5.04 3.20
CA GLU A 67 14.53 5.12 4.57
C GLU A 67 14.03 3.76 5.01
N ALA A 68 14.45 3.31 6.19
CA ALA A 68 14.10 1.99 6.74
C ALA A 68 14.32 0.81 5.75
N GLY A 69 15.35 0.88 4.91
CA GLY A 69 15.65 -0.14 3.89
C GLY A 69 14.77 -0.09 2.63
N VAL A 70 13.87 0.90 2.52
CA VAL A 70 13.02 1.13 1.36
C VAL A 70 13.56 2.29 0.54
N THR A 71 13.68 2.11 -0.78
CA THR A 71 14.01 3.20 -1.69
C THR A 71 12.77 4.05 -1.96
N MET A 72 12.85 5.31 -1.55
CA MET A 72 11.83 6.33 -1.69
C MET A 72 12.25 7.29 -2.81
N ILE A 73 11.31 7.72 -3.64
CA ILE A 73 11.49 8.60 -4.79
C ILE A 73 10.59 9.82 -4.59
N ARG A 74 11.08 11.01 -4.96
CA ARG A 74 10.26 12.23 -4.89
C ARG A 74 8.96 12.05 -5.65
N ASN A 75 7.87 12.45 -5.00
CA ASN A 75 6.53 12.27 -5.49
C ASN A 75 6.29 13.19 -6.71
N PRO A 76 5.95 12.63 -7.89
CA PRO A 76 5.76 13.43 -9.10
C PRO A 76 4.53 14.34 -9.02
N ASP A 77 3.60 14.11 -8.08
CA ASP A 77 2.43 14.96 -7.87
C ASP A 77 2.75 16.30 -7.19
N LEU A 78 3.98 16.49 -6.71
CA LEU A 78 4.42 17.67 -5.98
C LEU A 78 5.41 18.53 -6.78
N VAL A 79 5.65 18.19 -8.04
CA VAL A 79 6.53 18.90 -8.99
C VAL A 79 5.70 19.72 -9.96
#